data_AF-S2YK43-F1
#
_entry.id   AF-S2YK43-F1
#
_cell.length_a   1.000
_cell.length_b   1.000
_cell.length_c   1.000
_cell.angle_alpha   90.00
_cell.angle_beta   90.00
_cell.angle_gamma   90.00
#
_symmetry.space_group_name_H-M   'P 1'
#
loop_
_entity.id
_entity.type
_entity.pdbx_description
1 polymer ?
#
loop_
_entity_poly.entity_id
_entity_poly.type
_entity_poly.pdbx_seq_one_letter_code
_entity_poly.pdbx_strand_id
1 'polypeptide(L)'
;MDRNGLRVHSKQVFEATKEALQRRGVSIEEIAKIVYEMQVAYNVGLTLEHCIESVESVLKKREMQHAILVGIELDELAEKKMLSTPLQQIVEADEGLFGVDETIALGSVFTYGSIAVTTFGHLDKNKIGIIKKLDTKIGEGIHTFLDDLVASIAACASSRIAHRTRDLEEHNETFADIKPEETAPETNIEGTTT
;
A
#
# COMPACT_ATOMS: atom_id res chain seq x y z
N MET A 1 -1.25 -19.34 -29.52
CA MET A 1 -2.49 -19.03 -28.78
C MET A 1 -2.60 -17.52 -28.68
N ASP A 2 -3.65 -16.95 -29.25
CA ASP A 2 -3.90 -15.51 -29.20
C ASP A 2 -4.22 -15.09 -27.75
N ARG A 3 -3.27 -14.41 -27.11
CA ARG A 3 -3.37 -13.94 -25.72
C ARG A 3 -4.22 -12.67 -25.57
N ASN A 4 -4.76 -12.13 -26.67
CA ASN A 4 -5.48 -10.85 -26.62
C ASN A 4 -6.88 -10.96 -25.99
N GLY A 5 -7.50 -12.15 -25.97
CA GLY A 5 -8.83 -12.36 -25.35
C GLY A 5 -8.84 -12.51 -23.82
N LEU A 6 -7.68 -12.57 -23.16
CA LEU A 6 -7.54 -12.86 -21.72
C LEU A 6 -7.08 -11.66 -20.88
N ARG A 7 -7.03 -10.45 -21.45
CA ARG A 7 -6.54 -9.27 -20.73
C ARG A 7 -7.64 -8.68 -19.87
N VAL A 8 -7.42 -8.67 -18.55
CA VAL A 8 -8.27 -7.94 -17.60
C VAL A 8 -7.99 -6.45 -17.71
N HIS A 9 -9.04 -5.62 -17.75
CA HIS A 9 -8.89 -4.17 -17.87
C HIS A 9 -8.35 -3.57 -16.56
N SER A 10 -7.45 -2.57 -16.64
CA SER A 10 -6.81 -1.97 -15.46
C SER A 10 -7.81 -1.40 -14.46
N LYS A 11 -8.91 -0.82 -14.94
CA LYS A 11 -10.02 -0.35 -14.10
C LYS A 11 -10.60 -1.46 -13.23
N GLN A 12 -10.81 -2.65 -13.80
CA GLN A 12 -11.36 -3.79 -13.07
C GLN A 12 -10.39 -4.26 -11.98
N VAL A 13 -9.08 -4.29 -12.28
CA VAL A 13 -8.05 -4.66 -11.30
C VAL A 13 -7.97 -3.64 -10.16
N PHE A 14 -8.08 -2.34 -10.47
CA PHE A 14 -8.08 -1.29 -9.46
C PHE A 14 -9.29 -1.36 -8.53
N GLU A 15 -10.51 -1.52 -9.08
CA GLU A 15 -11.72 -1.67 -8.26
C GLU A 15 -11.64 -2.92 -7.38
N ALA A 16 -11.21 -4.06 -7.93
CA ALA A 16 -11.01 -5.29 -7.16
C ALA A 16 -10.01 -5.11 -6.01
N THR A 17 -8.96 -4.33 -6.22
CA THR A 17 -7.94 -4.02 -5.19
C THR A 17 -8.55 -3.22 -4.03
N LYS A 18 -9.33 -2.17 -4.33
CA LYS A 18 -10.01 -1.38 -3.29
C LYS A 18 -11.02 -2.22 -2.52
N GLU A 19 -11.83 -3.01 -3.23
CA GLU A 19 -12.80 -3.92 -2.60
C GLU A 19 -12.13 -4.97 -1.73
N ALA A 20 -10.95 -5.49 -2.13
CA ALA A 20 -10.18 -6.44 -1.35
C ALA A 20 -9.73 -5.81 -0.03
N LEU A 21 -9.08 -4.64 -0.06
CA LEU A 21 -8.69 -3.91 1.16
C LEU A 21 -9.90 -3.62 2.08
N GLN A 22 -11.00 -3.15 1.50
CA GLN A 22 -12.21 -2.84 2.25
C GLN A 22 -12.83 -4.07 2.91
N ARG A 23 -12.89 -5.22 2.22
CA ARG A 23 -13.36 -6.50 2.81
C ARG A 23 -12.50 -6.94 3.99
N ARG A 24 -11.22 -6.57 4.00
CA ARG A 24 -10.30 -6.87 5.10
C ARG A 24 -10.26 -5.78 6.18
N GLY A 25 -11.17 -4.80 6.12
CA GLY A 25 -11.30 -3.75 7.12
C GLY A 25 -10.24 -2.65 7.04
N VAL A 26 -9.52 -2.56 5.93
CA VAL A 26 -8.50 -1.53 5.69
C VAL A 26 -9.08 -0.43 4.82
N SER A 27 -9.17 0.79 5.35
CA SER A 27 -9.58 1.98 4.59
C SER A 27 -8.37 2.79 4.15
N ILE A 28 -8.51 3.53 3.05
CA ILE A 28 -7.46 4.42 2.52
C ILE A 28 -7.06 5.45 3.59
N GLU A 29 -8.03 5.97 4.33
CA GLU A 29 -7.83 6.95 5.39
C GLU A 29 -6.99 6.39 6.55
N GLU A 30 -7.15 5.12 6.93
CA GLU A 30 -6.31 4.50 7.97
C GLU A 30 -4.85 4.37 7.51
N ILE A 31 -4.62 4.07 6.23
CA ILE A 31 -3.26 4.06 5.65
C ILE A 31 -2.71 5.49 5.60
N ALA A 32 -3.51 6.46 5.16
CA ALA A 32 -3.10 7.86 5.08
C ALA A 32 -2.73 8.46 6.44
N LYS A 33 -3.34 8.01 7.55
CA LYS A 33 -2.93 8.41 8.90
C LYS A 33 -1.51 7.96 9.25
N ILE A 34 -1.11 6.76 8.83
CA ILE A 34 0.26 6.27 8.99
C ILE A 34 1.22 7.16 8.19
N VAL A 35 0.87 7.44 6.93
CA VAL A 35 1.67 8.34 6.07
C VAL A 35 1.81 9.73 6.69
N TYR A 36 0.71 10.28 7.22
CA TYR A 36 0.70 11.57 7.88
C TYR A 36 1.62 11.58 9.10
N GLU A 37 1.53 10.58 9.98
CA GLU A 37 2.41 10.43 11.14
C GLU A 37 3.88 10.37 10.73
N MET A 38 4.19 9.63 9.66
CA MET A 38 5.56 9.49 9.13
C MET A 38 6.11 10.79 8.53
N GLN A 39 5.25 11.67 8.01
CA GLN A 39 5.68 12.79 7.16
C GLN A 39 5.45 14.17 7.77
N VAL A 40 4.50 14.35 8.69
CA VAL A 40 4.08 15.67 9.19
C VAL A 40 5.23 16.45 9.85
N ALA A 41 6.16 15.77 10.52
CA ALA A 41 7.29 16.43 11.20
C ALA A 41 8.29 17.07 10.22
N TYR A 42 8.27 16.67 8.95
CA TYR A 42 9.21 17.12 7.92
C TYR A 42 8.56 18.06 6.90
N ASN A 43 7.23 18.14 6.88
CA ASN A 43 6.46 18.73 5.78
C ASN A 43 5.52 19.82 6.27
N VAL A 44 5.93 21.08 6.11
CA VAL A 44 5.13 22.24 6.48
C VAL A 44 3.87 22.28 5.60
N GLY A 45 2.70 22.40 6.26
CA GLY A 45 1.41 22.47 5.56
C GLY A 45 0.86 21.13 5.08
N LEU A 46 1.54 20.01 5.36
CA LEU A 46 1.01 18.69 5.02
C LEU A 46 -0.33 18.47 5.74
N THR A 47 -1.31 17.96 5.00
CA THR A 47 -2.63 17.60 5.52
C THR A 47 -2.92 16.13 5.29
N LEU A 48 -3.97 15.60 5.94
CA LEU A 48 -4.37 14.21 5.75
C LEU A 48 -4.83 13.95 4.31
N GLU A 49 -5.45 14.93 3.65
CA GLU A 49 -5.94 14.85 2.28
C GLU A 49 -4.78 14.67 1.28
N HIS A 50 -3.64 15.34 1.51
CA HIS A 50 -2.42 15.09 0.72
C HIS A 50 -1.93 13.65 0.86
N CYS A 51 -2.03 13.09 2.07
CA CYS A 51 -1.66 11.70 2.32
C CYS A 51 -2.64 10.72 1.66
N ILE A 52 -3.94 11.01 1.69
CA ILE A 52 -4.99 10.22 1.00
C ILE A 52 -4.70 10.19 -0.50
N GLU A 53 -4.45 11.34 -1.12
CA GLU A 53 -4.12 11.39 -2.55
C GLU A 53 -2.87 10.55 -2.86
N SER A 54 -1.83 10.66 -2.03
CA SER A 54 -0.62 9.88 -2.24
C SER A 54 -0.87 8.37 -2.17
N VAL A 55 -1.69 7.92 -1.21
CA VAL A 55 -2.11 6.51 -1.10
C VAL A 55 -2.90 6.08 -2.34
N GLU A 56 -3.86 6.89 -2.79
CA GLU A 56 -4.62 6.60 -4.01
C GLU A 56 -3.73 6.48 -5.25
N SER A 57 -2.74 7.36 -5.39
CA SER A 57 -1.77 7.29 -6.50
C SER A 57 -0.90 6.04 -6.47
N VAL A 58 -0.50 5.58 -5.28
CA VAL A 58 0.20 4.29 -5.11
C VAL A 58 -0.68 3.13 -5.55
N LEU A 59 -1.96 3.11 -5.14
CA LEU A 59 -2.92 2.06 -5.49
C LEU A 59 -3.24 2.00 -7.00
N LYS A 60 -2.95 3.06 -7.78
CA LYS A 60 -3.10 3.04 -9.24
C LYS A 60 -1.99 2.23 -9.95
N LYS A 61 -0.89 1.89 -9.27
CA LYS A 61 0.21 1.13 -9.88
C LYS A 61 -0.15 -0.36 -9.97
N ARG A 62 0.03 -0.96 -11.15
CA ARG A 62 -0.32 -2.37 -11.40
C ARG A 62 0.43 -3.35 -10.51
N GLU A 63 1.73 -3.13 -10.27
CA GLU A 63 2.51 -4.02 -9.41
C GLU A 63 2.00 -4.00 -7.97
N MET A 64 1.60 -2.83 -7.47
CA MET A 64 0.96 -2.70 -6.15
C MET A 64 -0.38 -3.45 -6.10
N GLN A 65 -1.23 -3.26 -7.11
CA GLN A 65 -2.53 -3.94 -7.20
C GLN A 65 -2.37 -5.46 -7.20
N HIS A 66 -1.44 -5.99 -8.00
CA HIS A 66 -1.20 -7.43 -8.06
C HIS A 66 -0.69 -7.99 -6.73
N ALA A 67 0.24 -7.29 -6.06
CA ALA A 67 0.75 -7.70 -4.75
C ALA A 67 -0.38 -7.78 -3.72
N ILE A 68 -1.23 -6.75 -3.66
CA ILE A 68 -2.38 -6.67 -2.74
C ILE A 68 -3.36 -7.82 -2.99
N LEU A 69 -3.75 -8.03 -4.26
CA LEU A 69 -4.71 -9.08 -4.62
C LEU A 69 -4.18 -10.47 -4.27
N VAL A 70 -2.91 -10.75 -4.57
CA VAL A 70 -2.28 -12.04 -4.25
C VAL A 70 -2.19 -12.27 -2.74
N GLY A 71 -1.69 -11.28 -1.99
CA GLY A 71 -1.51 -11.44 -0.54
C GLY A 71 -2.84 -11.61 0.19
N ILE A 72 -3.84 -10.78 -0.13
CA ILE A 72 -5.17 -10.90 0.48
C ILE A 72 -5.82 -12.25 0.16
N GLU A 73 -5.69 -12.76 -1.06
CA GLU A 73 -6.24 -14.07 -1.41
C GLU A 73 -5.54 -15.20 -0.64
N LEU A 74 -4.21 -15.13 -0.45
CA LEU A 74 -3.47 -16.12 0.34
C LEU A 74 -3.89 -16.14 1.81
N ASP A 75 -4.05 -14.96 2.41
CA ASP A 75 -4.62 -14.80 3.76
C ASP A 75 -6.02 -15.43 3.85
N GLU A 76 -6.92 -15.12 2.90
CA GLU A 76 -8.28 -15.66 2.90
C GLU A 76 -8.31 -17.18 2.68
N LEU A 77 -7.43 -17.72 1.84
CA LEU A 77 -7.31 -19.16 1.62
C LEU A 77 -6.78 -19.86 2.88
N ALA A 78 -5.85 -19.25 3.60
CA ALA A 78 -5.40 -19.74 4.90
C ALA A 78 -6.56 -19.74 5.91
N GLU A 79 -7.39 -18.69 5.92
CA GLU A 79 -8.54 -18.57 6.83
C GLU A 79 -9.56 -19.69 6.55
N LYS A 80 -9.83 -19.95 5.27
CA LYS A 80 -10.75 -21.00 4.78
C LYS A 80 -10.18 -22.43 4.86
N LYS A 81 -8.95 -22.62 5.38
CA LYS A 81 -8.24 -23.91 5.43
C LYS A 81 -8.05 -24.57 4.06
N MET A 82 -7.86 -23.76 3.02
CA MET A 82 -7.74 -24.22 1.63
C MET A 82 -6.30 -24.38 1.16
N LEU A 83 -5.31 -23.96 1.96
CA LEU A 83 -3.91 -24.20 1.65
C LEU A 83 -3.52 -25.64 1.99
N SER A 84 -2.54 -26.17 1.28
CA SER A 84 -1.96 -27.47 1.61
C SER A 84 -1.03 -27.39 2.82
N THR A 85 -0.97 -28.45 3.62
CA THR A 85 0.05 -28.60 4.67
C THR A 85 1.42 -28.88 4.03
N PRO A 86 2.54 -28.27 4.49
CA PRO A 86 2.68 -27.45 5.71
C PRO A 86 2.35 -25.97 5.55
N LEU A 87 2.17 -25.45 4.34
CA LEU A 87 1.96 -24.02 4.08
C LEU A 87 0.77 -23.43 4.87
N GLN A 88 -0.32 -24.18 5.00
CA GLN A 88 -1.47 -23.79 5.82
C GLN A 88 -1.07 -23.36 7.23
N GLN A 89 -0.22 -24.15 7.89
CA GLN A 89 0.20 -23.91 9.27
C GLN A 89 1.17 -22.74 9.34
N ILE A 90 2.07 -22.62 8.36
CA ILE A 90 3.08 -21.58 8.28
C ILE A 90 2.42 -20.20 8.15
N VAL A 91 1.49 -20.06 7.20
CA VAL A 91 0.76 -18.79 6.98
C VAL A 91 -0.15 -18.49 8.16
N GLU A 92 -0.96 -19.45 8.63
CA GLU A 92 -1.85 -19.20 9.77
C GLU A 92 -1.12 -18.86 11.07
N ALA A 93 0.05 -19.46 11.29
CA ALA A 93 0.86 -19.17 12.46
C ALA A 93 1.54 -17.82 12.39
N ASP A 94 1.61 -17.20 11.20
CA ASP A 94 2.44 -16.02 10.97
C ASP A 94 3.88 -16.31 11.41
N GLU A 95 4.45 -17.38 10.85
CA GLU A 95 5.74 -17.91 11.29
C GLU A 95 6.87 -16.95 10.92
N GLY A 96 7.54 -16.34 11.90
CA GLY A 96 8.57 -15.32 11.64
C GLY A 96 9.84 -15.74 10.88
N LEU A 97 9.92 -16.97 10.34
CA LEU A 97 10.93 -17.38 9.34
C LEU A 97 10.36 -17.56 7.93
N PHE A 98 9.04 -17.49 7.79
CA PHE A 98 8.36 -17.32 6.54
C PHE A 98 8.54 -15.86 6.13
N GLY A 99 9.28 -15.63 5.04
CA GLY A 99 9.63 -14.29 4.57
C GLY A 99 9.00 -13.93 3.22
N VAL A 100 7.93 -14.64 2.84
CA VAL A 100 7.39 -14.60 1.47
C VAL A 100 6.39 -13.44 1.33
N ASP A 101 5.59 -13.23 2.35
CA ASP A 101 4.87 -12.01 2.71
C ASP A 101 5.71 -10.75 2.53
N GLU A 102 6.83 -10.60 3.25
CA GLU A 102 7.68 -9.41 3.10
C GLU A 102 8.31 -9.35 1.72
N THR A 103 8.61 -10.50 1.09
CA THR A 103 9.14 -10.52 -0.28
C THR A 103 8.14 -9.96 -1.29
N ILE A 104 6.85 -10.31 -1.17
CA ILE A 104 5.78 -9.78 -2.02
C ILE A 104 5.58 -8.29 -1.75
N ALA A 105 5.54 -7.90 -0.47
CA ALA A 105 5.40 -6.50 -0.08
C ALA A 105 6.58 -5.66 -0.59
N LEU A 106 7.82 -6.06 -0.30
CA LEU A 106 9.05 -5.41 -0.75
C LEU A 106 9.14 -5.32 -2.27
N GLY A 107 8.69 -6.35 -2.99
CA GLY A 107 8.58 -6.34 -4.45
C GLY A 107 7.79 -5.14 -4.97
N SER A 108 6.64 -4.85 -4.35
CA SER A 108 5.82 -3.69 -4.71
C SER A 108 6.44 -2.34 -4.33
N VAL A 109 7.26 -2.30 -3.27
CA VAL A 109 7.95 -1.09 -2.78
C VAL A 109 8.99 -0.57 -3.77
N PHE A 110 9.65 -1.44 -4.55
CA PHE A 110 10.68 -1.04 -5.49
C PHE A 110 10.21 -0.04 -6.55
N THR A 111 8.90 0.04 -6.82
CA THR A 111 8.31 1.04 -7.70
C THR A 111 8.50 2.48 -7.23
N TYR A 112 8.80 2.69 -5.95
CA TYR A 112 9.04 4.00 -5.31
C TYR A 112 10.46 4.16 -4.76
N GLY A 113 11.39 3.30 -5.18
CA GLY A 113 12.83 3.44 -4.93
C GLY A 113 13.28 3.10 -3.50
N SER A 114 14.57 3.34 -3.23
CA SER A 114 15.23 2.92 -2.00
C SER A 114 14.73 3.62 -0.73
N ILE A 115 14.22 4.85 -0.85
CA ILE A 115 13.61 5.59 0.27
C ILE A 115 12.36 4.86 0.77
N ALA A 116 11.54 4.36 -0.17
CA ALA A 116 10.38 3.55 0.17
C ALA A 116 10.82 2.24 0.85
N VAL A 117 11.89 1.59 0.38
CA VAL A 117 12.43 0.36 1.01
C VAL A 117 12.84 0.60 2.47
N THR A 118 13.56 1.69 2.75
CA THR A 118 13.94 2.02 4.14
C THR A 118 12.74 2.33 5.02
N THR A 119 11.72 2.97 4.46
CA THR A 119 10.48 3.29 5.19
C THR A 119 9.65 2.04 5.46
N PHE A 120 9.58 1.12 4.49
CA PHE A 120 8.91 -0.17 4.65
C PHE A 120 9.50 -0.96 5.81
N GLY A 121 10.83 -1.17 5.85
CA GLY A 121 11.46 -1.88 6.96
C GLY A 121 11.28 -1.19 8.32
N HIS A 122 11.12 0.14 8.35
CA HIS A 122 10.76 0.86 9.57
C HIS A 122 9.32 0.57 10.00
N LEU A 123 8.36 0.63 9.08
CA LEU A 123 6.94 0.41 9.37
C LEU A 123 6.64 -1.04 9.74
N ASP A 124 7.24 -1.97 9.01
CA ASP A 124 7.16 -3.40 9.29
C ASP A 124 7.67 -3.70 10.72
N LYS A 125 8.84 -3.17 11.09
CA LYS A 125 9.37 -3.39 12.44
C LYS A 125 8.54 -2.76 13.56
N ASN A 126 8.02 -1.54 13.36
CA ASN A 126 7.38 -0.77 14.43
C ASN A 126 5.87 -1.00 14.53
N LYS A 127 5.24 -1.52 13.46
CA LYS A 127 3.80 -1.78 13.31
C LYS A 127 2.94 -0.69 13.98
N ILE A 128 2.65 0.41 13.26
CA ILE A 128 1.84 1.54 13.75
C ILE A 128 0.45 1.60 13.10
N GLY A 129 -0.49 2.34 13.72
CA GLY A 129 -1.83 2.55 13.16
C GLY A 129 -2.57 1.24 12.88
N ILE A 130 -3.12 1.11 11.67
CA ILE A 130 -3.85 -0.09 11.23
C ILE A 130 -2.95 -1.32 11.09
N ILE A 131 -1.65 -1.16 10.79
CA ILE A 131 -0.69 -2.27 10.71
C ILE A 131 -0.65 -3.00 12.06
N LYS A 132 -0.59 -2.24 13.17
CA LYS A 132 -0.64 -2.80 14.52
C LYS A 132 -1.91 -3.60 14.79
N LYS A 133 -3.06 -3.11 14.30
CA LYS A 133 -4.35 -3.77 14.52
C LYS A 133 -4.42 -5.10 13.75
N LEU A 134 -3.81 -5.16 12.58
CA LEU A 134 -3.74 -6.37 11.74
C LEU A 134 -2.77 -7.41 12.32
N ASP A 135 -1.62 -6.96 12.84
CA ASP A 135 -0.60 -7.78 13.50
C ASP A 135 -1.09 -8.38 14.83
N THR A 136 -1.88 -7.60 15.60
CA THR A 136 -2.54 -8.16 16.77
C THR A 136 -3.54 -9.21 16.32
N LYS A 137 -3.32 -10.49 16.67
CA LYS A 137 -4.24 -11.64 16.45
C LYS A 137 -5.59 -11.52 17.21
N ILE A 138 -6.12 -10.30 17.28
CA ILE A 138 -7.38 -9.93 17.89
C ILE A 138 -8.46 -10.11 16.81
N GLY A 139 -9.17 -11.24 16.89
CA GLY A 139 -10.19 -11.62 15.92
C GLY A 139 -9.90 -12.99 15.31
N GLU A 140 -10.70 -13.37 14.31
CA GLU A 140 -10.58 -14.65 13.61
C GLU A 140 -9.83 -14.54 12.25
N GLY A 141 -9.42 -13.33 11.85
CA GLY A 141 -8.76 -13.08 10.57
C GLY A 141 -7.27 -13.43 10.56
N ILE A 142 -6.78 -13.97 9.44
CA ILE A 142 -5.35 -14.21 9.16
C ILE A 142 -4.83 -13.05 8.32
N HIS A 143 -3.80 -12.33 8.78
CA HIS A 143 -3.32 -11.09 8.17
C HIS A 143 -1.83 -11.10 7.82
N THR A 144 -1.23 -12.29 7.68
CA THR A 144 0.20 -12.51 7.43
C THR A 144 0.72 -11.75 6.22
N PHE A 145 -0.05 -11.67 5.13
CA PHE A 145 0.37 -10.86 3.98
C PHE A 145 -0.12 -9.41 4.08
N LEU A 146 -1.31 -9.19 4.64
CA LEU A 146 -1.99 -7.90 4.57
C LEU A 146 -1.28 -6.79 5.35
N ASP A 147 -0.74 -7.08 6.54
CA ASP A 147 -0.10 -6.05 7.36
C ASP A 147 1.17 -5.50 6.69
N ASP A 148 1.98 -6.35 6.06
CA ASP A 148 3.14 -5.97 5.25
C ASP A 148 2.75 -5.24 3.98
N LEU A 149 1.68 -5.65 3.32
CA LEU A 149 1.15 -4.94 2.15
C LEU A 149 0.67 -3.53 2.54
N VAL A 150 0.05 -3.37 3.70
CA VAL A 150 -0.33 -2.04 4.22
C VAL A 150 0.91 -1.21 4.55
N ALA A 151 1.93 -1.81 5.15
CA ALA A 151 3.23 -1.15 5.37
C ALA A 151 3.87 -0.71 4.05
N SER A 152 3.80 -1.54 3.00
CA SER A 152 4.28 -1.22 1.66
C SER A 152 3.58 0.00 1.06
N ILE A 153 2.23 0.04 1.10
CA ILE A 153 1.45 1.17 0.57
C ILE A 153 1.84 2.46 1.30
N ALA A 154 1.89 2.42 2.63
CA ALA A 154 2.26 3.59 3.45
C ALA A 154 3.70 4.04 3.18
N ALA A 155 4.63 3.11 2.99
CA ALA A 155 6.03 3.41 2.66
C ALA A 155 6.16 4.07 1.28
N CYS A 156 5.47 3.53 0.27
CA CYS A 156 5.43 4.11 -1.07
C CYS A 156 4.84 5.52 -1.07
N ALA A 157 3.72 5.71 -0.38
CA ALA A 157 3.04 7.01 -0.30
C ALA A 157 3.89 8.04 0.46
N SER A 158 4.61 7.61 1.50
CA SER A 158 5.57 8.44 2.24
C SER A 158 6.76 8.85 1.38
N SER A 159 7.33 7.91 0.62
CA SER A 159 8.41 8.19 -0.34
C SER A 159 7.98 9.21 -1.40
N ARG A 160 6.76 9.06 -1.92
CA ARG A 160 6.17 10.00 -2.88
C ARG A 160 6.03 11.41 -2.30
N ILE A 161 5.59 11.55 -1.04
CA ILE A 161 5.54 12.84 -0.34
C ILE A 161 6.95 13.43 -0.17
N ALA A 162 7.92 12.63 0.28
CA ALA A 162 9.30 13.09 0.46
C ALA A 162 9.92 13.62 -0.84
N HIS A 163 9.69 12.94 -1.97
CA HIS A 163 10.11 13.44 -3.28
C HIS A 163 9.41 14.75 -3.66
N ARG A 164 8.09 14.85 -3.46
CA ARG A 164 7.33 16.07 -3.75
C ARG A 164 7.79 17.26 -2.91
N THR A 165 8.14 17.01 -1.65
CA THR A 165 8.67 18.03 -0.74
C THR A 165 9.88 18.71 -1.35
N ARG A 166 10.79 17.91 -1.91
CA ARG A 166 11.98 18.43 -2.57
C ARG A 166 11.64 19.28 -3.79
N ASP A 167 10.68 18.84 -4.60
CA ASP A 167 10.22 19.61 -5.76
C ASP A 167 9.66 20.98 -5.34
N LEU A 168 8.88 21.03 -4.24
CA LEU A 168 8.29 22.26 -3.72
C LEU A 168 9.36 23.20 -3.15
N GLU A 169 10.34 22.68 -2.40
CA GLU A 169 11.47 23.46 -1.89
C GLU A 169 12.25 24.14 -3.03
N GLU A 170 12.42 23.47 -4.17
CA GLU A 170 13.09 24.05 -5.35
C GLU A 170 12.32 25.25 -5.95
N HIS A 171 11.01 25.33 -5.70
CA HIS A 171 10.15 26.44 -6.10
C HIS A 171 9.88 27.44 -4.96
N ASN A 172 10.48 27.25 -3.77
CA ASN A 172 10.18 28.00 -2.54
C ASN A 172 8.73 27.88 -2.08
N GLU A 173 8.11 26.72 -2.33
CA GLU A 173 6.75 26.38 -1.94
C GLU A 173 6.76 25.28 -0.86
N THR A 174 5.60 25.09 -0.24
CA THR A 174 5.33 24.02 0.74
C THR A 174 3.99 23.36 0.43
N PHE A 175 3.61 22.32 1.19
CA PHE A 175 2.27 21.73 1.07
C PHE A 175 1.16 22.70 1.51
N ALA A 176 1.48 23.83 2.14
CA ALA A 176 0.49 24.88 2.42
C ALA A 176 0.09 25.66 1.16
N ASP A 177 0.93 25.63 0.11
CA ASP A 177 0.79 26.47 -1.08
C ASP A 177 0.11 25.74 -2.24
N ILE A 178 -0.03 24.41 -2.14
CA ILE A 178 -0.63 23.56 -3.17
C ILE A 178 -1.85 22.82 -2.64
N LYS A 179 -2.74 22.43 -3.53
CA LYS A 179 -3.89 21.58 -3.17
C LYS A 179 -3.56 20.10 -3.28
N PRO A 180 -4.24 19.22 -2.52
CA PRO A 180 -4.07 17.77 -2.63
C PRO A 180 -4.26 17.22 -4.04
N GLU A 181 -5.14 17.78 -4.87
CA GLU A 181 -5.34 17.26 -6.23
C GLU A 181 -4.17 17.59 -7.17
N GLU A 182 -3.38 18.61 -6.83
CA GLU A 182 -2.24 19.09 -7.61
C GLU A 182 -0.96 18.29 -7.30
N THR A 183 -0.95 17.48 -6.23
CA THR A 183 0.16 16.57 -5.95
C THR A 183 0.19 15.36 -6.89
N ALA A 184 -0.87 15.13 -7.67
CA ALA A 184 -1.01 14.06 -8.67
C ALA A 184 -0.55 14.50 -10.07
N PRO A 185 0.67 14.18 -10.53
CA PRO A 185 1.10 14.54 -11.89
C PRO A 185 0.36 13.76 -12.98
N GLU A 186 -0.31 12.66 -12.61
CA GLU A 186 -0.92 11.69 -13.52
C GLU A 186 -2.41 11.91 -13.79
N THR A 187 -3.06 12.87 -13.12
CA THR A 187 -4.48 13.21 -13.33
C THR A 187 -4.71 14.19 -14.50
N ASN A 188 -3.65 14.78 -15.05
CA ASN A 188 -3.71 15.79 -16.12
C ASN A 188 -3.18 15.27 -17.48
N ILE A 189 -3.52 14.05 -17.86
CA ILE A 189 -3.28 13.55 -19.22
C ILE A 189 -4.58 13.63 -20.02
N GLU A 190 -4.67 14.58 -20.95
CA GLU A 190 -5.79 14.70 -21.89
C GLU A 190 -6.12 13.35 -22.54
N GLY A 191 -7.36 12.90 -22.40
CA GLY A 191 -7.86 11.66 -23.03
C GLY A 191 -7.72 10.38 -22.20
N THR A 192 -7.26 10.45 -20.95
CA THR A 192 -7.28 9.28 -20.03
C THR A 192 -8.47 9.33 -19.08
N THR A 193 -9.59 8.73 -19.47
CA THR A 193 -10.67 8.41 -18.51
C THR A 193 -10.26 7.18 -17.69
N THR A 194 -10.09 7.38 -16.38
CA THR A 194 -10.03 6.31 -15.36
C THR A 194 -11.35 5.54 -15.27
#